data_AF-A0A6N2BC95-F1
#
_entry.id   AF-A0A6N2BC95-F1
#
_cell.length_a   1.000
_cell.length_b   1.000
_cell.length_c   1.000
_cell.angle_alpha   90.00
_cell.angle_beta   90.00
_cell.angle_gamma   90.00
#
_symmetry.space_group_name_H-M   'P 1'
#
loop_
_entity.id
_entity.type
_entity.pdbx_description
1 polymer ?
#
loop_
_entity_poly.entity_id
_entity_poly.type
_entity_poly.pdbx_seq_one_letter_code
_entity_poly.pdbx_strand_id
1 'polypeptide(L)'
;MTTSQISPPKYLQEEPSEEWKKFFSTLPKEKGWIESTIYNYQGFWSSSRSIQGVIACQQLFQAQDSDIILVTSPKSGSVWLKSLLFALVNRKNNPIFEQDHPVLVKNPHDLVLFLELDLYADNQVPDFSLFTSPRLLATHVPFASLPKSVQNSRTKLVYLCRNPKDTFISMWQYANNLRLDNHKDTNSIEEMFDHFCKGVSIYGPFWDHVLGYWKESKENPDKVIFLMYEEIKKQPKIYLKRLAEFLKCPFSIEEENCGVVDEILRLCSFGNLRNLEVNANGKMLTGIANKNFFRQGKVGDWKNYFTVEMNDKLNHIIEQKFQGSGLKFLYI
;
A
#
# COMPACT_ATOMS: atom_id res chain seq x y z
N MET A 1 0.19 -10.32 42.28
CA MET A 1 -0.25 -10.28 40.88
C MET A 1 0.60 -9.25 40.18
N THR A 2 1.66 -9.70 39.51
CA THR A 2 2.52 -8.85 38.69
C THR A 2 1.73 -8.46 37.45
N THR A 3 1.29 -7.21 37.39
CA THR A 3 0.83 -6.58 36.16
C THR A 3 2.04 -6.55 35.22
N SER A 4 2.13 -7.51 34.31
CA SER A 4 3.05 -7.38 33.20
C SER A 4 2.63 -6.14 32.42
N GLN A 5 3.43 -5.08 32.50
CA GLN A 5 3.31 -3.96 31.56
C GLN A 5 3.60 -4.55 30.18
N ILE A 6 2.55 -4.89 29.44
CA ILE A 6 2.67 -5.31 28.04
C ILE A 6 3.19 -4.09 27.30
N SER A 7 4.42 -4.15 26.82
CA SER A 7 5.00 -3.10 26.01
C SER A 7 4.09 -2.84 24.80
N PRO A 8 3.92 -1.57 24.38
CA PRO A 8 3.09 -1.26 23.22
C PRO A 8 3.66 -1.98 21.98
N PRO A 9 2.80 -2.40 21.03
CA PRO A 9 3.25 -3.00 19.77
C PRO A 9 4.35 -2.18 19.09
N LYS A 10 5.27 -2.85 18.37
CA LYS A 10 6.42 -2.20 17.72
C LYS A 10 6.03 -1.07 16.78
N TYR A 11 4.84 -1.13 16.17
CA TYR A 11 4.33 -0.03 15.33
C TYR A 11 3.95 1.25 16.09
N LEU A 12 3.87 1.22 17.43
CA LEU A 12 3.58 2.38 18.29
C LEU A 12 4.78 2.82 19.14
N GLN A 13 5.95 2.19 18.96
CA GLN A 13 7.16 2.56 19.70
C GLN A 13 7.85 3.73 18.97
N GLU A 14 8.02 4.86 19.67
CA GLU A 14 8.51 6.13 19.11
C GLU A 14 9.71 6.69 19.91
N GLU A 15 10.76 5.92 20.15
CA GLU A 15 11.99 6.47 20.75
C GLU A 15 13.13 6.60 19.73
N PRO A 16 13.15 7.67 18.91
CA PRO A 16 14.26 7.97 18.03
C PRO A 16 15.52 8.41 18.80
N SER A 17 16.70 8.24 18.19
CA SER A 17 17.95 8.83 18.70
C SER A 17 17.86 10.36 18.80
N GLU A 18 18.76 10.98 19.58
CA GLU A 18 18.78 12.45 19.75
C GLU A 18 18.93 13.22 18.42
N GLU A 19 19.69 12.67 17.48
CA GLU A 19 19.84 13.24 16.13
C GLU A 19 18.50 13.26 15.39
N TRP A 20 17.76 12.15 15.45
CA TRP A 20 16.44 12.06 14.86
C TRP A 20 15.43 12.98 15.57
N LYS A 21 15.47 13.10 16.90
CA LYS A 21 14.63 14.06 17.63
C LYS A 21 14.86 15.50 17.15
N LYS A 22 16.12 15.89 16.96
CA LYS A 22 16.49 17.20 16.42
C LYS A 22 16.02 17.38 14.97
N PHE A 23 16.10 16.34 14.14
CA PHE A 23 15.60 16.40 12.77
C PHE A 23 14.08 16.60 12.74
N PHE A 24 13.32 15.76 13.46
CA PHE A 24 11.85 15.82 13.46
C PHE A 24 11.29 17.10 14.10
N SER A 25 12.04 17.76 15.01
CA SER A 25 11.63 19.06 15.55
C SER A 25 11.65 20.20 14.52
N THR A 26 12.34 20.03 13.39
CA THR A 26 12.38 21.01 12.30
C THR A 26 11.27 20.82 11.27
N LEU A 27 10.57 19.68 11.28
CA LEU A 27 9.53 19.37 10.31
C LEU A 27 8.15 19.84 10.81
N PRO A 28 7.25 20.30 9.91
CA PRO A 28 5.84 20.48 10.25
C PRO A 28 5.27 19.17 10.80
N LYS A 29 4.45 19.26 11.85
CA LYS A 29 3.87 18.10 12.53
C LYS A 29 2.38 18.30 12.78
N GLU A 30 1.63 17.22 12.69
CA GLU A 30 0.18 17.17 12.89
C GLU A 30 -0.20 15.96 13.73
N LYS A 31 -1.42 15.98 14.28
CA LYS A 31 -1.97 14.83 15.02
C LYS A 31 -2.14 13.64 14.07
N GLY A 32 -1.54 12.50 14.44
CA GLY A 32 -1.61 11.27 13.66
C GLY A 32 -2.96 10.56 13.79
N TRP A 33 -3.23 9.65 12.84
CA TRP A 33 -4.44 8.84 12.86
C TRP A 33 -4.24 7.55 13.67
N ILE A 34 -3.04 6.98 13.69
CA ILE A 34 -2.72 5.76 14.45
C ILE A 34 -1.74 6.13 15.55
N GLU A 35 -0.60 6.70 15.14
CA GLU A 35 0.40 7.31 15.99
C GLU A 35 -0.07 8.66 16.54
N SER A 36 0.61 9.13 17.58
CA SER A 36 0.28 10.43 18.20
C SER A 36 0.53 11.60 17.25
N THR A 37 1.62 11.52 16.49
CA THR A 37 2.15 12.61 15.67
C THR A 37 2.65 12.07 14.33
N ILE A 38 2.34 12.79 13.25
CA ILE A 38 2.92 12.58 11.92
C ILE A 38 3.66 13.85 11.48
N TYR A 39 4.68 13.67 10.64
CA TYR A 39 5.56 14.75 10.19
C TYR A 39 5.47 14.89 8.67
N ASN A 40 5.55 16.13 8.18
CA ASN A 40 5.65 16.40 6.75
C ASN A 40 7.11 16.30 6.32
N TYR A 41 7.44 15.30 5.49
CA TYR A 41 8.73 15.10 4.87
C TYR A 41 8.58 15.14 3.35
N GLN A 42 9.31 16.03 2.68
CA GLN A 42 9.28 16.18 1.21
C GLN A 42 7.86 16.31 0.61
N GLY A 43 6.93 16.93 1.36
CA GLY A 43 5.56 17.17 0.89
C GLY A 43 4.56 16.06 1.23
N PHE A 44 4.96 14.97 1.90
CA PHE A 44 4.03 13.95 2.38
C PHE A 44 4.09 13.72 3.89
N TRP A 45 2.98 13.29 4.48
CA TRP A 45 2.88 13.06 5.92
C TRP A 45 3.12 11.60 6.29
N SER A 46 3.97 11.32 7.27
CA SER A 46 4.13 9.95 7.78
C SER A 46 4.68 9.91 9.21
N SER A 47 4.72 8.73 9.82
CA SER A 47 5.31 8.55 11.14
C SER A 47 6.83 8.71 11.09
N SER A 48 7.43 9.08 12.22
CA SER A 48 8.89 9.24 12.34
C SER A 48 9.64 7.98 11.90
N ARG A 49 9.19 6.81 12.36
CA ARG A 49 9.74 5.49 11.97
C ARG A 49 9.71 5.26 10.46
N SER A 50 8.60 5.59 9.80
CA SER A 50 8.47 5.44 8.35
C SER A 50 9.41 6.39 7.60
N ILE A 51 9.51 7.66 8.05
CA ILE A 51 10.40 8.65 7.42
C ILE A 51 11.87 8.24 7.52
N GLN A 52 12.30 7.66 8.65
CA GLN A 52 13.66 7.12 8.77
C GLN A 52 13.92 6.02 7.72
N GLY A 53 12.98 5.09 7.56
CA GLY A 53 13.06 4.05 6.53
C GLY A 53 13.07 4.61 5.11
N VAL A 54 12.30 5.67 4.83
CA VAL A 54 12.34 6.38 3.54
C VAL A 54 13.72 7.00 3.30
N ILE A 55 14.29 7.69 4.27
CA ILE A 55 15.62 8.32 4.15
C ILE A 55 16.70 7.27 3.90
N ALA A 56 16.70 6.18 4.68
CA ALA A 56 17.64 5.08 4.50
C ALA A 56 17.48 4.43 3.10
N CYS A 57 16.24 4.20 2.66
CA CYS A 57 15.97 3.68 1.32
C CYS A 57 16.46 4.64 0.22
N GLN A 58 16.21 5.95 0.33
CA GLN A 58 16.67 6.96 -0.63
C GLN A 58 18.20 6.97 -0.78
N GLN A 59 18.93 6.74 0.31
CA GLN A 59 20.39 6.77 0.33
C GLN A 59 21.03 5.45 -0.14
N LEU A 60 20.44 4.31 0.22
CA LEU A 60 21.10 3.01 0.12
C LEU A 60 20.52 2.11 -0.97
N PHE A 61 19.24 2.28 -1.35
CA PHE A 61 18.60 1.37 -2.28
C PHE A 61 19.12 1.56 -3.71
N GLN A 62 19.63 0.48 -4.29
CA GLN A 62 20.05 0.42 -5.69
C GLN A 62 19.04 -0.42 -6.48
N ALA A 63 18.24 0.27 -7.28
CA ALA A 63 17.28 -0.35 -8.18
C ALA A 63 18.00 -1.12 -9.31
N GLN A 64 17.41 -2.22 -9.73
CA GLN A 64 17.78 -2.98 -10.91
C GLN A 64 16.70 -2.80 -11.97
N ASP A 65 17.10 -2.82 -13.24
CA ASP A 65 16.15 -2.69 -14.37
C ASP A 65 15.09 -3.80 -14.40
N SER A 66 15.39 -4.96 -13.82
CA SER A 66 14.47 -6.09 -13.69
C SER A 66 13.48 -5.96 -12.54
N ASP A 67 13.69 -5.03 -11.60
CA ASP A 67 12.83 -4.91 -10.42
C ASP A 67 11.37 -4.60 -10.78
N ILE A 68 10.47 -5.09 -9.93
CA ILE A 68 9.05 -4.80 -9.97
C ILE A 68 8.66 -4.20 -8.63
N ILE A 69 8.19 -2.95 -8.62
CA ILE A 69 7.77 -2.25 -7.41
C ILE A 69 6.27 -1.97 -7.48
N LEU A 70 5.52 -2.59 -6.58
CA LEU A 70 4.13 -2.25 -6.32
C LEU A 70 4.06 -0.94 -5.53
N VAL A 71 3.35 0.04 -6.07
CA VAL A 71 3.07 1.28 -5.38
C VAL A 71 1.58 1.43 -5.11
N THR A 72 1.25 1.79 -3.88
CA THR A 72 -0.13 2.10 -3.48
C THR A 72 -0.10 3.26 -2.51
N SER A 73 -1.09 4.15 -2.53
CA SER A 73 -1.39 4.88 -1.28
C SER A 73 -1.96 3.88 -0.27
N PRO A 74 -1.70 4.03 1.03
CA PRO A 74 -2.24 3.11 2.03
C PRO A 74 -3.73 2.89 1.86
N LYS A 75 -4.15 1.62 2.00
CA LYS A 75 -5.56 1.18 1.92
C LYS A 75 -6.21 1.26 0.53
N SER A 76 -5.41 1.41 -0.52
CA SER A 76 -5.86 1.35 -1.93
C SER A 76 -5.90 -0.07 -2.52
N GLY A 77 -5.60 -1.11 -1.73
CA GLY A 77 -5.68 -2.51 -2.18
C GLY A 77 -4.36 -3.28 -2.22
N SER A 78 -3.33 -2.81 -1.50
CA SER A 78 -1.97 -3.38 -1.52
C SER A 78 -1.95 -4.89 -1.24
N VAL A 79 -2.67 -5.36 -0.23
CA VAL A 79 -2.74 -6.81 0.12
C VAL A 79 -3.14 -7.65 -1.08
N TRP A 80 -4.21 -7.24 -1.77
CA TRP A 80 -4.75 -7.99 -2.89
C TRP A 80 -3.80 -7.99 -4.08
N LEU A 81 -3.22 -6.82 -4.40
CA LEU A 81 -2.31 -6.72 -5.53
C LEU A 81 -0.94 -7.34 -5.25
N LYS A 82 -0.47 -7.35 -3.99
CA LYS A 82 0.70 -8.14 -3.57
C LYS A 82 0.49 -9.63 -3.84
N SER A 83 -0.67 -10.19 -3.47
CA SER A 83 -1.00 -11.60 -3.75
C SER A 83 -1.02 -11.88 -5.25
N LEU A 84 -1.72 -11.04 -6.04
CA LEU A 84 -1.81 -11.21 -7.49
C LEU A 84 -0.44 -11.12 -8.16
N LEU A 85 0.37 -10.12 -7.82
CA LEU A 85 1.71 -9.94 -8.36
C LEU A 85 2.64 -11.09 -7.98
N PHE A 86 2.61 -11.52 -6.71
CA PHE A 86 3.45 -12.63 -6.26
C PHE A 86 3.11 -13.91 -7.01
N ALA A 87 1.82 -14.28 -7.07
CA ALA A 87 1.38 -15.47 -7.80
C ALA A 87 1.72 -15.35 -9.29
N LEU A 88 1.50 -14.19 -9.91
CA LEU A 88 1.80 -13.96 -11.31
C LEU A 88 3.29 -14.08 -11.64
N VAL A 89 4.16 -13.40 -10.90
CA VAL A 89 5.60 -13.32 -11.19
C VAL A 89 6.30 -14.63 -10.87
N ASN A 90 5.85 -15.33 -9.83
CA ASN A 90 6.49 -16.57 -9.36
C ASN A 90 5.83 -17.85 -9.87
N ARG A 91 4.76 -17.81 -10.67
CA ARG A 91 4.02 -19.01 -11.12
C ARG A 91 4.84 -20.13 -11.77
N LYS A 92 6.03 -19.83 -12.30
CA LYS A 92 6.97 -20.82 -12.85
C LYS A 92 7.82 -21.50 -11.78
N ASN A 93 8.15 -20.77 -10.71
CA ASN A 93 8.94 -21.26 -9.58
C ASN A 93 8.06 -21.82 -8.45
N ASN A 94 6.80 -21.37 -8.40
CA ASN A 94 5.76 -21.81 -7.49
C ASN A 94 4.52 -22.16 -8.32
N PRO A 95 4.41 -23.41 -8.81
CA PRO A 95 3.26 -23.86 -9.56
C PRO A 95 1.94 -23.55 -8.84
N ILE A 96 1.02 -22.94 -9.58
CA ILE A 96 -0.21 -22.36 -9.03
C ILE A 96 -1.16 -23.40 -8.40
N PHE A 97 -1.06 -24.68 -8.80
CA PHE A 97 -1.92 -25.76 -8.30
C PHE A 97 -1.37 -26.48 -7.06
N GLU A 98 -0.23 -26.04 -6.51
CA GLU A 98 0.35 -26.62 -5.29
C GLU A 98 -0.47 -26.27 -4.05
N GLN A 99 -0.67 -27.24 -3.17
CA GLN A 99 -1.48 -27.08 -1.95
C GLN A 99 -0.81 -26.19 -0.90
N ASP A 100 0.51 -26.11 -0.92
CA ASP A 100 1.36 -25.31 -0.03
C ASP A 100 1.88 -24.03 -0.72
N HIS A 101 1.24 -23.61 -1.82
CA HIS A 101 1.61 -22.40 -2.54
C HIS A 101 1.76 -21.21 -1.56
N PRO A 102 2.83 -20.39 -1.62
CA PRO A 102 3.15 -19.42 -0.57
C PRO A 102 2.03 -18.44 -0.20
N VAL A 103 1.16 -18.07 -1.15
CA VAL A 103 -0.03 -17.23 -0.93
C VAL A 103 -1.05 -17.85 0.06
N LEU A 104 -1.06 -19.18 0.21
CA LEU A 104 -1.96 -19.90 1.11
C LEU A 104 -1.45 -19.96 2.56
N VAL A 105 -0.14 -19.85 2.76
CA VAL A 105 0.50 -20.08 4.05
C VAL A 105 1.22 -18.86 4.64
N LYS A 106 1.43 -17.80 3.84
CA LYS A 106 2.05 -16.53 4.28
C LYS A 106 1.10 -15.35 4.07
N ASN A 107 1.23 -14.32 4.90
CA ASN A 107 0.52 -13.06 4.64
C ASN A 107 1.13 -12.40 3.40
N PRO A 108 0.33 -11.73 2.54
CA PRO A 108 0.87 -11.04 1.36
C PRO A 108 1.92 -9.97 1.66
N HIS A 109 1.89 -9.37 2.86
CA HIS A 109 2.92 -8.44 3.30
C HIS A 109 4.27 -9.12 3.55
N ASP A 110 4.31 -10.40 3.90
CA ASP A 110 5.55 -11.19 4.07
C ASP A 110 6.12 -11.70 2.74
N LEU A 111 5.29 -11.73 1.68
CA LEU A 111 5.68 -12.19 0.35
C LEU A 111 6.27 -11.07 -0.51
N VAL A 112 5.78 -9.84 -0.34
CA VAL A 112 6.22 -8.66 -1.07
C VAL A 112 6.49 -7.56 -0.06
N LEU A 113 7.76 -7.40 0.31
CA LEU A 113 8.18 -6.52 1.40
C LEU A 113 8.17 -5.05 0.97
N PHE A 114 7.77 -4.17 1.89
CA PHE A 114 7.89 -2.73 1.72
C PHE A 114 9.32 -2.26 1.94
N LEU A 115 9.80 -1.40 1.05
CA LEU A 115 11.13 -0.81 1.16
C LEU A 115 11.29 -0.04 2.47
N GLU A 116 10.39 0.89 2.75
CA GLU A 116 10.50 1.83 3.87
C GLU A 116 9.94 1.28 5.20
N LEU A 117 9.07 0.28 5.16
CA LEU A 117 8.39 -0.25 6.36
C LEU A 117 8.94 -1.59 6.85
N ASP A 118 9.51 -2.40 5.95
CA ASP A 118 10.00 -3.74 6.28
C ASP A 118 11.52 -3.81 6.13
N LEU A 119 12.07 -3.41 4.97
CA LEU A 119 13.47 -3.64 4.61
C LEU A 119 14.45 -2.63 5.20
N TYR A 120 14.10 -1.34 5.17
CA TYR A 120 14.93 -0.25 5.70
C TYR A 120 14.40 0.32 7.02
N ALA A 121 13.34 -0.25 7.57
CA ALA A 121 12.83 0.15 8.88
C ALA A 121 13.84 -0.22 9.98
N ASP A 122 13.88 0.59 11.04
CA ASP A 122 14.69 0.35 12.25
C ASP A 122 16.19 0.21 11.95
N ASN A 123 16.72 1.01 11.01
CA ASN A 123 18.12 1.03 10.59
C ASN A 123 18.64 -0.30 10.00
N GLN A 124 17.74 -1.14 9.49
CA GLN A 124 18.13 -2.36 8.78
C GLN A 124 18.76 -2.02 7.42
N VAL A 125 19.76 -2.83 7.03
CA VAL A 125 20.35 -2.82 5.69
C VAL A 125 20.05 -4.18 5.06
N PRO A 126 19.11 -4.26 4.11
CA PRO A 126 18.69 -5.53 3.53
C PRO A 126 19.77 -6.12 2.62
N ASP A 127 20.00 -7.43 2.74
CA ASP A 127 20.81 -8.19 1.79
C ASP A 127 19.93 -8.65 0.61
N PHE A 128 20.04 -7.94 -0.51
CA PHE A 128 19.27 -8.27 -1.71
C PHE A 128 19.78 -9.50 -2.47
N SER A 129 20.93 -10.09 -2.10
CA SER A 129 21.41 -11.34 -2.72
C SER A 129 20.50 -12.53 -2.40
N LEU A 130 19.71 -12.44 -1.33
CA LEU A 130 18.75 -13.45 -0.91
C LEU A 130 17.41 -13.38 -1.66
N PHE A 131 17.22 -12.37 -2.53
CA PHE A 131 15.98 -12.18 -3.27
C PHE A 131 16.06 -12.85 -4.64
N THR A 132 15.03 -13.61 -5.00
CA THR A 132 14.87 -14.10 -6.36
C THR A 132 14.71 -12.94 -7.33
N SER A 133 15.44 -12.98 -8.45
CA SER A 133 15.27 -12.01 -9.53
C SER A 133 14.16 -12.45 -10.50
N PRO A 134 13.30 -11.53 -10.98
CA PRO A 134 13.23 -10.11 -10.61
C PRO A 134 12.75 -9.90 -9.18
N ARG A 135 13.31 -8.90 -8.48
CA ARG A 135 12.87 -8.58 -7.11
C ARG A 135 11.47 -7.99 -7.18
N LEU A 136 10.54 -8.57 -6.41
CA LEU A 136 9.19 -8.06 -6.24
C LEU A 136 9.09 -7.33 -4.89
N LEU A 137 8.93 -6.02 -4.95
CA LEU A 137 8.99 -5.11 -3.81
C LEU A 137 7.73 -4.24 -3.76
N ALA A 138 7.52 -3.54 -2.64
CA ALA A 138 6.44 -2.56 -2.53
C ALA A 138 6.89 -1.26 -1.86
N THR A 139 6.10 -0.20 -2.03
CA THR A 139 6.26 1.06 -1.31
C THR A 139 4.96 1.86 -1.25
N HIS A 140 4.83 2.71 -0.24
CA HIS A 140 3.81 3.75 -0.14
C HIS A 140 4.35 5.16 -0.42
N VAL A 141 5.63 5.28 -0.77
CA VAL A 141 6.30 6.57 -0.98
C VAL A 141 5.79 7.25 -2.26
N PRO A 142 5.51 8.56 -2.26
CA PRO A 142 5.18 9.31 -3.48
C PRO A 142 6.30 9.28 -4.51
N PHE A 143 5.96 9.37 -5.80
CA PHE A 143 6.93 9.25 -6.90
C PHE A 143 8.15 10.18 -6.75
N ALA A 144 7.91 11.45 -6.42
CA ALA A 144 8.95 12.47 -6.25
C ALA A 144 9.97 12.12 -5.15
N SER A 145 9.55 11.35 -4.14
CA SER A 145 10.36 10.90 -3.01
C SER A 145 10.93 9.50 -3.17
N LEU A 146 10.72 8.82 -4.31
CA LEU A 146 11.40 7.55 -4.57
C LEU A 146 12.93 7.74 -4.67
N PRO A 147 13.73 6.70 -4.39
CA PRO A 147 15.16 6.72 -4.63
C PRO A 147 15.49 7.12 -6.08
N LYS A 148 16.55 7.90 -6.29
CA LYS A 148 16.98 8.29 -7.64
C LYS A 148 17.35 7.10 -8.52
N SER A 149 17.86 6.03 -7.92
CA SER A 149 18.09 4.75 -8.61
C SER A 149 16.80 4.21 -9.24
N VAL A 150 15.66 4.28 -8.53
CA VAL A 150 14.34 3.89 -9.05
C VAL A 150 13.84 4.87 -10.11
N GLN A 151 13.99 6.18 -9.88
CA GLN A 151 13.52 7.20 -10.85
C GLN A 151 14.27 7.12 -12.18
N ASN A 152 15.54 6.72 -12.17
CA ASN A 152 16.40 6.70 -13.35
C ASN A 152 16.55 5.32 -14.02
N SER A 153 16.15 4.23 -13.36
CA SER A 153 16.22 2.86 -13.92
C SER A 153 15.05 2.52 -14.85
N ARG A 154 15.07 1.31 -15.43
CA ARG A 154 13.94 0.71 -16.15
C ARG A 154 13.03 -0.16 -15.29
N THR A 155 13.19 -0.10 -13.97
CA THR A 155 12.34 -0.78 -12.97
C THR A 155 10.86 -0.55 -13.29
N LYS A 156 10.09 -1.64 -13.26
CA LYS A 156 8.64 -1.59 -13.51
C LYS A 156 7.92 -1.13 -12.25
N LEU A 157 7.14 -0.05 -12.36
CA LEU A 157 6.27 0.42 -11.29
C LEU A 157 4.83 0.04 -11.59
N VAL A 158 4.19 -0.66 -10.65
CA VAL A 158 2.77 -1.02 -10.72
C VAL A 158 2.03 -0.13 -9.73
N TYR A 159 1.40 0.93 -10.20
CA TYR A 159 0.64 1.84 -9.35
C TYR A 159 -0.82 1.42 -9.27
N LEU A 160 -1.34 1.22 -8.05
CA LEU A 160 -2.75 0.95 -7.82
C LEU A 160 -3.42 2.14 -7.12
N CYS A 161 -4.29 2.79 -7.87
CA CYS A 161 -5.20 3.82 -7.42
C CYS A 161 -6.54 3.21 -7.00
N ARG A 162 -7.20 3.84 -6.05
CA ARG A 162 -8.55 3.50 -5.62
C ARG A 162 -9.33 4.78 -5.40
N ASN A 163 -10.65 4.71 -5.54
CA ASN A 163 -11.54 5.81 -5.22
C ASN A 163 -11.21 6.42 -3.84
N PRO A 164 -10.90 7.73 -3.76
CA PRO A 164 -10.46 8.36 -2.52
C PRO A 164 -11.50 8.29 -1.39
N LYS A 165 -12.81 8.20 -1.71
CA LYS A 165 -13.87 8.03 -0.71
C LYS A 165 -13.78 6.66 -0.03
N ASP A 166 -13.63 5.60 -0.81
CA ASP A 166 -13.45 4.24 -0.28
C ASP A 166 -12.09 4.09 0.42
N THR A 167 -11.05 4.72 -0.10
CA THR A 167 -9.72 4.75 0.52
C THR A 167 -9.78 5.39 1.90
N PHE A 168 -10.45 6.56 2.03
CA PHE A 168 -10.65 7.23 3.31
C PHE A 168 -11.37 6.33 4.32
N ILE A 169 -12.53 5.74 3.96
CA ILE A 169 -13.26 4.85 4.87
C ILE A 169 -12.43 3.64 5.27
N SER A 170 -11.68 3.07 4.33
CA SER A 170 -10.79 1.96 4.62
C SER A 170 -9.63 2.36 5.55
N MET A 171 -9.17 3.60 5.50
CA MET A 171 -8.11 4.12 6.34
C MET A 171 -8.60 4.49 7.74
N TRP A 172 -9.74 5.16 7.84
CA TRP A 172 -10.39 5.47 9.11
C TRP A 172 -10.72 4.22 9.92
N GLN A 173 -11.36 3.21 9.30
CA GLN A 173 -11.66 1.94 9.95
C GLN A 173 -10.39 1.18 10.37
N TYR A 174 -9.36 1.21 9.53
CA TYR A 174 -8.08 0.57 9.86
C TYR A 174 -7.40 1.26 11.05
N ALA A 175 -7.40 2.59 11.08
CA ALA A 175 -6.82 3.35 12.18
C ALA A 175 -7.54 3.06 13.50
N ASN A 176 -8.88 3.02 13.50
CA ASN A 176 -9.67 2.70 14.69
C ASN A 176 -9.38 1.29 15.25
N ASN A 177 -9.06 0.32 14.39
CA ASN A 177 -8.71 -1.04 14.81
C ASN A 177 -7.28 -1.18 15.37
N LEU A 178 -6.39 -0.20 15.14
CA LEU A 178 -4.99 -0.26 15.57
C LEU A 178 -4.65 0.60 16.78
N ARG A 179 -5.55 1.50 17.19
CA ARG A 179 -5.35 2.34 18.36
C ARG A 179 -5.44 1.55 19.67
N LEU A 180 -4.67 2.02 20.65
CA LEU A 180 -4.82 1.61 22.04
C LEU A 180 -6.16 2.12 22.60
N ASP A 181 -6.76 1.35 23.52
CA ASP A 181 -8.10 1.63 24.07
C ASP A 181 -8.23 3.05 24.66
N ASN A 182 -7.14 3.61 25.19
CA ASN A 182 -7.11 4.92 25.85
C ASN A 182 -7.20 6.13 24.88
N HIS A 183 -7.19 5.90 23.56
CA HIS A 183 -7.25 6.96 22.53
C HIS A 183 -8.48 6.88 21.61
N LYS A 184 -9.44 5.99 21.90
CA LYS A 184 -10.59 5.72 21.02
C LYS A 184 -11.56 6.91 20.87
N ASP A 185 -11.71 7.72 21.92
CA ASP A 185 -12.71 8.80 21.95
C ASP A 185 -12.31 10.07 21.15
N THR A 186 -11.08 10.10 20.62
CA THR A 186 -10.46 11.35 20.16
C THR A 186 -10.55 11.63 18.67
N ASN A 187 -11.25 10.82 17.87
CA ASN A 187 -11.23 10.97 16.41
C ASN A 187 -12.54 10.51 15.76
N SER A 188 -13.50 11.42 15.68
CA SER A 188 -14.72 11.19 14.94
C SER A 188 -14.43 11.03 13.43
N ILE A 189 -15.39 10.50 12.68
CA ILE A 189 -15.24 10.40 11.22
C ILE A 189 -15.06 11.79 10.59
N GLU A 190 -15.71 12.81 11.15
CA GLU A 190 -15.68 14.20 10.68
C GLU A 190 -14.30 14.84 10.86
N GLU A 191 -13.66 14.67 12.02
CA GLU A 191 -12.30 15.19 12.27
C GLU A 191 -11.29 14.55 11.29
N MET A 192 -11.35 13.23 11.17
CA MET A 192 -10.47 12.47 10.27
C MET A 192 -10.70 12.84 8.81
N PHE A 193 -11.96 13.06 8.44
CA PHE A 193 -12.33 13.50 7.10
C PHE A 193 -11.82 14.90 6.79
N ASP A 194 -11.87 15.83 7.75
CA ASP A 194 -11.33 17.16 7.58
C ASP A 194 -9.80 17.15 7.40
N HIS A 195 -9.09 16.34 8.20
CA HIS A 195 -7.65 16.10 8.01
C HIS A 195 -7.35 15.55 6.61
N PHE A 196 -8.11 14.53 6.17
CA PHE A 196 -7.95 13.95 4.83
C PHE A 196 -8.18 14.99 3.72
N CYS A 197 -9.20 15.84 3.86
CA CYS A 197 -9.49 16.94 2.92
C CYS A 197 -8.38 17.99 2.88
N LYS A 198 -7.68 18.22 3.99
CA LYS A 198 -6.49 19.10 4.08
C LYS A 198 -5.21 18.42 3.57
N GLY A 199 -5.28 17.14 3.22
CA GLY A 199 -4.13 16.34 2.77
C GLY A 199 -3.30 15.74 3.91
N VAL A 200 -3.75 15.87 5.15
CA VAL A 200 -3.08 15.39 6.36
C VAL A 200 -3.54 13.97 6.66
N SER A 201 -2.89 13.00 6.02
CA SER A 201 -3.09 11.56 6.22
C SER A 201 -1.78 10.83 5.94
N ILE A 202 -1.60 9.59 6.41
CA ILE A 202 -0.38 8.82 6.14
C ILE A 202 -0.16 8.67 4.62
N TYR A 203 1.01 9.10 4.13
CA TYR A 203 1.42 9.29 2.74
C TYR A 203 0.53 10.23 1.90
N GLY A 204 -0.29 11.06 2.55
CA GLY A 204 -1.03 12.14 1.92
C GLY A 204 -0.14 13.37 1.68
N PRO A 205 -0.57 14.34 0.85
CA PRO A 205 -1.92 14.43 0.28
C PRO A 205 -2.20 13.42 -0.84
N PHE A 206 -3.40 12.83 -0.84
CA PHE A 206 -3.73 11.76 -1.79
C PHE A 206 -3.69 12.23 -3.26
N TRP A 207 -4.05 13.49 -3.51
CA TRP A 207 -4.04 14.04 -4.88
C TRP A 207 -2.62 14.14 -5.43
N ASP A 208 -1.66 14.64 -4.65
CA ASP A 208 -0.26 14.75 -5.10
C ASP A 208 0.36 13.36 -5.29
N HIS A 209 0.05 12.44 -4.37
CA HIS A 209 0.46 11.05 -4.49
C HIS A 209 -0.06 10.41 -5.79
N VAL A 210 -1.35 10.54 -6.08
CA VAL A 210 -1.95 9.95 -7.30
C VAL A 210 -1.46 10.65 -8.56
N LEU A 211 -1.43 11.98 -8.58
CA LEU A 211 -1.07 12.77 -9.76
C LEU A 211 0.39 12.56 -10.16
N GLY A 212 1.30 12.37 -9.19
CA GLY A 212 2.70 12.05 -9.47
C GLY A 212 2.85 10.79 -10.32
N TYR A 213 2.21 9.69 -9.90
CA TYR A 213 2.24 8.44 -10.65
C TYR A 213 1.38 8.46 -11.91
N TRP A 214 0.28 9.21 -11.92
CA TRP A 214 -0.53 9.41 -13.12
C TRP A 214 0.29 10.08 -14.22
N LYS A 215 0.95 11.21 -13.90
CA LYS A 215 1.83 11.92 -14.82
C LYS A 215 2.92 11.00 -15.35
N GLU A 216 3.62 10.30 -14.46
CA GLU A 216 4.69 9.37 -14.84
C GLU A 216 4.19 8.24 -15.76
N SER A 217 2.99 7.70 -15.52
CA SER A 217 2.40 6.67 -16.40
C SER A 217 2.08 7.16 -17.81
N LYS A 218 1.88 8.47 -17.98
CA LYS A 218 1.63 9.10 -19.28
C LYS A 218 2.93 9.42 -20.00
N GLU A 219 3.95 9.86 -19.28
CA GLU A 219 5.26 10.21 -19.82
C GLU A 219 6.12 8.97 -20.11
N ASN A 220 6.05 7.96 -19.23
CA ASN A 220 6.85 6.74 -19.29
C ASN A 220 5.96 5.47 -19.16
N PRO A 221 5.08 5.19 -20.15
CA PRO A 221 4.12 4.09 -20.09
C PRO A 221 4.76 2.70 -20.06
N ASP A 222 6.00 2.56 -20.54
CA ASP A 222 6.77 1.32 -20.40
C ASP A 222 7.31 1.13 -18.98
N LYS A 223 7.43 2.19 -18.18
CA LYS A 223 7.95 2.14 -16.82
C LYS A 223 6.83 2.00 -15.79
N VAL A 224 5.72 2.69 -15.99
CA VAL A 224 4.64 2.75 -15.00
C VAL A 224 3.32 2.31 -15.60
N ILE A 225 2.74 1.25 -15.03
CA ILE A 225 1.34 0.90 -15.27
C ILE A 225 0.48 1.50 -14.15
N PHE A 226 -0.49 2.32 -14.54
CA PHE A 226 -1.48 2.88 -13.64
C PHE A 226 -2.78 2.08 -13.71
N LEU A 227 -3.20 1.53 -12.57
CA LEU A 227 -4.37 0.66 -12.44
C LEU A 227 -5.38 1.25 -11.46
N MET A 228 -6.67 1.06 -11.74
CA MET A 228 -7.75 1.39 -10.82
C MET A 228 -8.30 0.13 -10.15
N TYR A 229 -8.39 0.13 -8.82
CA TYR A 229 -8.94 -0.97 -8.02
C TYR A 229 -10.33 -1.40 -8.51
N GLU A 230 -11.18 -0.42 -8.83
CA GLU A 230 -12.55 -0.63 -9.30
C GLU A 230 -12.59 -1.36 -10.66
N GLU A 231 -11.63 -1.08 -11.54
CA GLU A 231 -11.56 -1.70 -12.86
C GLU A 231 -11.04 -3.15 -12.77
N ILE A 232 -10.01 -3.39 -11.96
CA ILE A 232 -9.53 -4.76 -11.69
C ILE A 232 -10.66 -5.57 -11.05
N LYS A 233 -11.43 -4.99 -10.12
CA LYS A 233 -12.59 -5.66 -9.52
C LYS A 233 -13.67 -6.01 -10.54
N LYS A 234 -13.92 -5.13 -11.52
CA LYS A 234 -14.93 -5.35 -12.56
C LYS A 234 -14.49 -6.41 -13.57
N GLN A 235 -13.20 -6.43 -13.94
CA GLN A 235 -12.68 -7.30 -15.01
C GLN A 235 -11.32 -7.93 -14.61
N PRO A 236 -11.29 -8.78 -13.57
CA PRO A 236 -10.03 -9.25 -12.99
C PRO A 236 -9.15 -10.02 -13.97
N LYS A 237 -9.75 -10.86 -14.83
CA LYS A 237 -9.02 -11.65 -15.84
C LYS A 237 -8.31 -10.78 -16.88
N ILE A 238 -8.98 -9.74 -17.36
CA ILE A 238 -8.41 -8.81 -18.36
C ILE A 238 -7.23 -8.05 -17.75
N TYR A 239 -7.40 -7.52 -16.54
CA TYR A 239 -6.35 -6.75 -15.88
C TYR A 239 -5.17 -7.61 -15.44
N LEU A 240 -5.39 -8.87 -15.04
CA LEU A 240 -4.31 -9.80 -14.72
C LEU A 240 -3.46 -10.13 -15.96
N LYS A 241 -4.09 -10.36 -17.12
CA LYS A 241 -3.37 -10.56 -18.39
C LYS A 241 -2.60 -9.31 -18.83
N ARG A 242 -3.24 -8.13 -18.77
CA ARG A 242 -2.60 -6.85 -19.06
C ARG A 242 -1.38 -6.60 -18.16
N LEU A 243 -1.47 -6.96 -16.89
CA LEU A 243 -0.36 -6.87 -15.95
C LEU A 243 0.79 -7.82 -16.34
N ALA A 244 0.46 -9.06 -16.72
CA ALA A 244 1.43 -10.03 -17.21
C ALA A 244 2.18 -9.53 -18.46
N GLU A 245 1.48 -8.93 -19.41
CA GLU A 245 2.07 -8.32 -20.62
C GLU A 245 3.00 -7.14 -20.27
N PHE A 246 2.57 -6.25 -19.38
CA PHE A 246 3.38 -5.11 -18.92
C PHE A 246 4.68 -5.57 -18.26
N LEU A 247 4.61 -6.60 -17.43
CA LEU A 247 5.74 -7.22 -16.74
C LEU A 247 6.58 -8.15 -17.65
N LYS A 248 6.26 -8.23 -18.95
CA LYS A 248 6.96 -9.04 -19.95
C LYS A 248 6.98 -10.53 -19.61
N CYS A 249 5.93 -11.00 -18.93
CA CYS A 249 5.71 -12.41 -18.62
C CYS A 249 4.27 -12.83 -18.98
N PRO A 250 3.83 -12.66 -20.25
CA PRO A 250 2.47 -13.00 -20.67
C PRO A 250 2.16 -14.47 -20.40
N PHE A 251 0.87 -14.79 -20.26
CA PHE A 251 0.43 -16.17 -20.16
C PHE A 251 0.59 -16.88 -21.51
N SER A 252 1.06 -18.13 -21.50
CA SER A 252 1.05 -18.96 -22.70
C SER A 252 -0.36 -19.49 -23.00
N ILE A 253 -0.59 -19.96 -24.24
CA ILE A 253 -1.86 -20.59 -24.63
C ILE A 253 -2.14 -21.81 -23.73
N GLU A 254 -1.11 -22.57 -23.38
CA GLU A 254 -1.20 -23.71 -22.48
C GLU A 254 -1.56 -23.29 -21.06
N GLU A 255 -0.93 -22.24 -20.50
CA GLU A 255 -1.29 -21.70 -19.18
C GLU A 255 -2.76 -21.27 -19.15
N GLU A 256 -3.24 -20.64 -20.22
CA GLU A 256 -4.64 -20.24 -20.33
C GLU A 256 -5.59 -21.43 -20.43
N ASN A 257 -5.28 -22.42 -21.28
CA ASN A 257 -6.08 -23.62 -21.46
C ASN A 257 -6.12 -24.49 -20.19
N CYS A 258 -5.03 -24.51 -19.43
CA CYS A 258 -4.94 -25.20 -18.14
C CYS A 258 -5.60 -24.41 -16.98
N GLY A 259 -6.16 -23.23 -17.23
CA GLY A 259 -6.89 -22.46 -16.22
C GLY A 259 -6.01 -21.74 -15.20
N VAL A 260 -4.70 -21.56 -15.48
CA VAL A 260 -3.75 -20.89 -14.55
C VAL A 260 -4.24 -19.49 -14.17
N VAL A 261 -4.78 -18.74 -15.13
CA VAL A 261 -5.28 -17.38 -14.91
C VAL A 261 -6.44 -17.39 -13.91
N ASP A 262 -7.39 -18.30 -14.08
CA ASP A 262 -8.56 -18.39 -13.21
C ASP A 262 -8.18 -18.89 -11.81
N GLU A 263 -7.19 -19.77 -11.73
CA GLU A 263 -6.68 -20.28 -10.46
C GLU A 263 -5.92 -19.21 -9.65
N ILE A 264 -5.08 -18.38 -10.29
CA ILE A 264 -4.46 -17.22 -9.63
C ILE A 264 -5.54 -16.31 -9.03
N LEU A 265 -6.61 -16.03 -9.79
CA LEU A 265 -7.71 -15.19 -9.31
C LEU A 265 -8.47 -15.83 -8.14
N ARG A 266 -8.66 -17.15 -8.18
CA ARG A 266 -9.30 -17.92 -7.10
C ARG A 266 -8.46 -17.85 -5.81
N LEU A 267 -7.17 -18.17 -5.90
CA LEU A 267 -6.22 -18.11 -4.78
C LEU A 267 -6.13 -16.72 -4.16
N CYS A 268 -6.06 -15.70 -5.01
CA CYS A 268 -5.92 -14.31 -4.57
C CYS A 268 -7.27 -13.62 -4.28
N SER A 269 -8.38 -14.36 -4.30
CA SER A 269 -9.69 -13.77 -4.04
C SER A 269 -9.79 -13.29 -2.59
N PHE A 270 -10.56 -12.20 -2.35
CA PHE A 270 -10.75 -11.65 -1.01
C PHE A 270 -11.29 -12.70 -0.02
N GLY A 271 -12.26 -13.52 -0.45
CA GLY A 271 -12.84 -14.56 0.37
C GLY A 271 -11.82 -15.63 0.76
N ASN A 272 -11.00 -16.09 -0.20
CA ASN A 272 -9.94 -17.04 0.09
C ASN A 272 -8.90 -16.45 1.05
N LEU A 273 -8.28 -15.31 0.68
CA LEU A 273 -7.21 -14.70 1.47
C LEU A 273 -7.64 -14.38 2.90
N ARG A 274 -8.85 -13.82 3.10
CA ARG A 274 -9.35 -13.46 4.43
C ARG A 274 -9.49 -14.68 5.36
N ASN A 275 -9.85 -15.83 4.81
CA ASN A 275 -10.19 -17.03 5.56
C ASN A 275 -9.00 -17.97 5.80
N LEU A 276 -7.83 -17.67 5.24
CA LEU A 276 -6.61 -18.43 5.52
C LEU A 276 -6.20 -18.27 6.99
N GLU A 277 -5.73 -19.35 7.62
CA GLU A 277 -5.33 -19.38 9.03
C GLU A 277 -4.30 -18.29 9.37
N VAL A 278 -3.29 -18.12 8.51
CA VAL A 278 -2.26 -17.09 8.63
C VAL A 278 -2.84 -15.67 8.63
N ASN A 279 -3.97 -15.44 7.97
CA ASN A 279 -4.60 -14.12 7.87
C ASN A 279 -5.68 -13.89 8.92
N ALA A 280 -6.40 -14.94 9.33
CA ALA A 280 -7.41 -14.87 10.37
C ALA A 280 -6.79 -14.71 11.77
N ASN A 281 -5.73 -15.47 12.05
CA ASN A 281 -5.16 -15.61 13.39
C ASN A 281 -3.69 -15.16 13.50
N GLY A 282 -3.01 -14.95 12.37
CA GLY A 282 -1.62 -14.49 12.35
C GLY A 282 -1.42 -13.01 12.72
N LYS A 283 -0.15 -12.64 12.89
CA LYS A 283 0.28 -11.30 13.31
C LYS A 283 1.60 -10.97 12.63
N MET A 284 1.76 -9.71 12.22
CA MET A 284 3.02 -9.18 11.67
C MET A 284 4.08 -9.03 12.75
N LEU A 285 5.35 -8.98 12.34
CA LEU A 285 6.49 -8.67 13.23
C LEU A 285 6.32 -7.32 13.94
N THR A 286 5.65 -6.35 13.29
CA THR A 286 5.32 -5.06 13.90
C THR A 286 4.31 -5.17 15.05
N GLY A 287 3.58 -6.29 15.12
CA GLY A 287 2.54 -6.55 16.08
C GLY A 287 1.12 -6.28 15.58
N ILE A 288 0.94 -5.99 14.29
CA ILE A 288 -0.40 -5.80 13.70
C ILE A 288 -1.04 -7.17 13.45
N ALA A 289 -2.25 -7.41 13.96
CA ALA A 289 -2.99 -8.63 13.65
C ALA A 289 -3.38 -8.66 12.16
N ASN A 290 -3.14 -9.79 11.49
CA ASN A 290 -3.32 -9.89 10.03
C ASN A 290 -4.78 -9.67 9.60
N LYS A 291 -5.74 -10.03 10.46
CA LYS A 291 -7.17 -9.80 10.23
C LYS A 291 -7.52 -8.32 9.98
N ASN A 292 -6.74 -7.39 10.53
CA ASN A 292 -6.98 -5.95 10.37
C ASN A 292 -6.72 -5.46 8.93
N PHE A 293 -6.06 -6.28 8.10
CA PHE A 293 -5.90 -6.00 6.67
C PHE A 293 -7.14 -6.37 5.83
N PHE A 294 -8.07 -7.18 6.37
CA PHE A 294 -9.23 -7.71 5.65
C PHE A 294 -10.54 -7.21 6.27
N ARG A 295 -11.24 -6.30 5.58
CA ARG A 295 -12.51 -5.72 6.04
C ARG A 295 -13.71 -6.18 5.22
N GLN A 296 -13.96 -5.53 4.09
CA GLN A 296 -15.07 -5.87 3.19
C GLN A 296 -14.64 -6.24 1.77
N GLY A 297 -13.55 -5.64 1.25
CA GLY A 297 -13.11 -5.88 -0.13
C GLY A 297 -14.14 -5.48 -1.20
N LYS A 298 -14.96 -4.46 -0.92
CA LYS A 298 -16.03 -3.94 -1.80
C LYS A 298 -15.70 -2.54 -2.34
N VAL A 299 -16.36 -2.18 -3.44
CA VAL A 299 -16.38 -0.83 -4.02
C VAL A 299 -17.69 -0.16 -3.59
N GLY A 300 -17.64 1.14 -3.29
CA GLY A 300 -18.81 1.95 -2.96
C GLY A 300 -19.26 1.89 -1.50
N ASP A 301 -18.46 1.32 -0.60
CA ASP A 301 -18.81 1.20 0.83
C ASP A 301 -18.82 2.58 1.50
N TRP A 302 -18.16 3.59 0.92
CA TRP A 302 -18.25 4.98 1.36
C TRP A 302 -19.68 5.52 1.46
N LYS A 303 -20.61 5.02 0.64
CA LYS A 303 -22.04 5.41 0.66
C LYS A 303 -22.72 5.11 1.99
N ASN A 304 -22.18 4.16 2.77
CA ASN A 304 -22.71 3.79 4.09
C ASN A 304 -22.24 4.73 5.23
N TYR A 305 -21.31 5.64 4.95
CA TYR A 305 -20.66 6.46 5.97
C TYR A 305 -20.68 7.96 5.66
N PHE A 306 -20.65 8.33 4.37
CA PHE A 306 -20.58 9.74 3.99
C PHE A 306 -21.93 10.41 4.13
N THR A 307 -21.94 11.58 4.75
CA THR A 307 -23.04 12.53 4.58
C THR A 307 -22.97 13.18 3.19
N VAL A 308 -24.04 13.88 2.81
CA VAL A 308 -24.07 14.65 1.56
C VAL A 308 -22.96 15.70 1.56
N GLU A 309 -22.75 16.39 2.68
CA GLU A 309 -21.73 17.44 2.81
C GLU A 309 -20.31 16.87 2.66
N MET A 310 -20.02 15.71 3.24
CA MET A 310 -18.73 15.04 3.06
C MET A 310 -18.50 14.64 1.60
N ASN A 311 -19.52 14.07 0.97
CA ASN A 311 -19.45 13.69 -0.44
C ASN A 311 -19.15 14.90 -1.33
N ASP A 312 -19.84 16.01 -1.13
CA ASP A 312 -19.73 17.21 -1.95
C ASP A 312 -18.40 17.93 -1.72
N LYS A 313 -17.96 18.04 -0.47
CA LYS A 313 -16.64 18.62 -0.12
C LYS A 313 -15.50 17.85 -0.80
N LEU A 314 -15.49 16.52 -0.72
CA LEU A 314 -14.42 15.74 -1.34
C LEU A 314 -14.52 15.73 -2.88
N ASN A 315 -15.73 15.72 -3.45
CA ASN A 315 -15.92 15.87 -4.89
C ASN A 315 -15.33 17.19 -5.40
N HIS A 316 -15.59 18.29 -4.70
CA HIS A 316 -15.04 19.60 -5.06
C HIS A 316 -13.52 19.61 -5.02
N ILE A 317 -12.90 19.03 -3.99
CA ILE A 317 -11.45 18.90 -3.89
C ILE A 317 -10.89 18.06 -5.05
N ILE A 318 -11.54 16.94 -5.38
CA ILE A 318 -11.11 16.09 -6.50
C ILE A 318 -11.21 16.86 -7.82
N GLU A 319 -12.33 17.55 -8.07
CA GLU A 319 -12.50 18.36 -9.28
C GLU A 319 -11.41 19.43 -9.41
N GLN A 320 -11.16 20.18 -8.33
CA GLN A 320 -10.13 21.23 -8.32
C GLN A 320 -8.71 20.68 -8.49
N LYS A 321 -8.34 19.65 -7.72
CA LYS A 321 -6.97 19.12 -7.70
C LYS A 321 -6.63 18.32 -8.94
N PHE A 322 -7.60 17.63 -9.53
CA PHE A 322 -7.40 16.78 -10.71
C PHE A 322 -7.77 17.48 -12.02
N GLN A 323 -8.15 18.76 -11.97
CA GLN A 323 -8.47 19.56 -13.15
C GLN A 323 -7.33 19.50 -14.17
N GLY A 324 -7.66 19.21 -15.43
CA GLY A 324 -6.68 19.11 -16.52
C GLY A 324 -5.83 17.84 -16.55
N SER A 325 -5.89 16.98 -15.52
CA SER A 325 -5.11 15.72 -15.50
C SER A 325 -5.65 14.66 -16.47
N GLY A 326 -6.95 14.71 -16.80
CA GLY A 326 -7.65 13.67 -17.55
C GLY A 326 -7.96 12.40 -16.74
N LEU A 327 -7.53 12.31 -15.48
CA LEU A 327 -7.86 11.19 -14.60
C LEU A 327 -9.29 11.32 -14.08
N LYS A 328 -10.06 10.24 -14.14
CA LYS A 328 -11.44 10.15 -13.64
C LYS A 328 -11.60 8.95 -12.73
N PHE A 329 -12.29 9.15 -11.61
CA PHE A 329 -12.61 8.08 -10.67
C PHE A 329 -13.96 7.45 -10.99
N LEU A 330 -14.04 6.13 -10.83
CA LEU A 330 -15.30 5.39 -10.90
C LEU A 330 -15.94 5.37 -9.51
N TYR A 331 -17.17 5.87 -9.41
CA TYR A 331 -17.98 5.87 -8.19
C TYR A 331 -19.14 4.87 -8.34
N ILE A 332 -18.81 3.60 -8.56
CA ILE A 332 -19.81 2.54 -8.80
C ILE A 332 -20.69 2.34 -7.56
#